data_AF-A0A3B0LZM3-F1
#
_entry.id   AF-A0A3B0LZM3-F1
#
_cell.length_a   1.000
_cell.length_b   1.000
_cell.length_c   1.000
_cell.angle_alpha   90.00
_cell.angle_beta   90.00
_cell.angle_gamma   90.00
#
_symmetry.space_group_name_H-M   'P 1'
#
loop_
_entity.id
_entity.type
_entity.pdbx_description
1 polymer ?
#
loop_
_entity_poly.entity_id
_entity_poly.type
_entity_poly.pdbx_seq_one_letter_code
_entity_poly.pdbx_strand_id
1 'polypeptide(L)'
;MLTIVIIQSGLALMTISPSLNKQFNVLVNLAVVTNIIPYILSMVTMIILQKVANVDPQKAKMGNIVAFISAAYSFYALYSSGEDAVMWGALATFLGWTLYGFVSPRFELENNQNINSK
;
A
#
# COMPACT_ATOMS: atom_id res chain seq x y z
N MET A 1 20.14 2.37 5.60
CA MET A 1 20.56 1.26 4.71
C MET A 1 21.28 0.15 5.47
N LEU A 2 22.34 0.45 6.24
CA LEU A 2 23.12 -0.58 6.96
C LEU A 2 22.29 -1.45 7.93
N THR A 3 21.38 -0.85 8.70
CA THR A 3 20.55 -1.57 9.68
C THR A 3 19.61 -2.59 9.01
N ILE A 4 19.00 -2.21 7.89
CA ILE A 4 18.13 -3.10 7.10
C ILE A 4 18.95 -4.25 6.52
N VAL A 5 20.16 -3.98 6.01
CA VAL A 5 21.05 -5.01 5.47
C VAL A 5 21.48 -6.00 6.55
N ILE A 6 21.79 -5.53 7.76
CA ILE A 6 22.15 -6.41 8.89
C ILE A 6 20.96 -7.29 9.29
N ILE A 7 19.77 -6.70 9.41
CA ILE A 7 18.54 -7.44 9.74
C ILE A 7 18.20 -8.45 8.64
N GLN A 8 18.25 -8.06 7.37
CA GLN A 8 17.99 -8.95 6.23
C GLN A 8 19.02 -10.08 6.13
N SER A 9 20.30 -9.82 6.40
CA SER A 9 21.34 -10.85 6.42
C SER A 9 21.15 -11.83 7.58
N GLY A 10 20.75 -11.34 8.75
CA GLY A 10 20.37 -12.17 9.90
C GLY A 10 19.16 -13.05 9.61
N LEU A 11 18.10 -12.48 9.03
CA LEU A 11 16.91 -13.22 8.60
C LEU A 11 17.22 -14.25 7.50
N ALA A 12 18.15 -13.95 6.59
CA ALA A 12 18.61 -14.89 5.56
C ALA A 12 19.33 -16.10 6.19
N LEU A 13 20.20 -15.90 7.19
CA LEU A 13 20.84 -17.00 7.92
C LEU A 13 19.84 -17.84 8.74
N MET A 14 18.72 -17.24 9.16
CA MET A 14 17.63 -17.93 9.87
C MET A 14 16.82 -18.89 8.98
N THR A 15 16.99 -18.87 7.66
CA THR A 15 16.27 -19.77 6.73
C THR A 15 16.81 -21.21 6.68
N ILE A 16 17.84 -21.54 7.47
CA ILE A 16 18.46 -22.88 7.55
C ILE A 16 17.51 -23.91 8.21
N SER A 17 16.57 -23.48 9.05
CA SER A 17 15.54 -24.34 9.63
C SER A 17 14.22 -24.29 8.83
N PRO A 18 13.60 -25.43 8.48
CA PRO A 18 12.35 -25.48 7.70
C PRO A 18 11.18 -24.71 8.34
N SER A 19 11.12 -24.64 9.67
CA SER A 19 10.05 -23.93 10.40
C SER A 19 10.22 -22.42 10.37
N LEU A 20 11.46 -21.92 10.51
CA LEU A 20 11.78 -20.49 10.45
C LEU A 20 11.71 -19.95 9.03
N ASN A 21 12.12 -20.73 8.02
CA ASN A 21 11.97 -20.34 6.60
C ASN A 21 10.50 -20.09 6.24
N LYS A 22 9.57 -20.94 6.71
CA LYS A 22 8.13 -20.71 6.52
C LYS A 22 7.64 -19.41 7.17
N GLN A 23 8.05 -19.13 8.41
CA GLN A 23 7.68 -17.89 9.09
C GLN A 23 8.24 -16.65 8.38
N PHE A 24 9.47 -16.74 7.88
CA PHE A 24 10.08 -15.68 7.09
C PHE A 24 9.30 -15.41 5.80
N ASN A 25 8.90 -16.46 5.06
CA ASN A 25 8.08 -16.31 3.86
C ASN A 25 6.73 -15.67 4.15
N VAL A 26 6.09 -16.01 5.29
CA VAL A 26 4.86 -15.34 5.73
C VAL A 26 5.10 -13.85 5.97
N LEU A 27 6.19 -13.48 6.65
CA LEU A 27 6.51 -12.08 6.91
C LEU A 27 6.82 -11.31 5.62
N VAL A 28 7.56 -11.91 4.69
CA VAL A 28 7.87 -11.33 3.38
C VAL A 28 6.60 -11.13 2.57
N ASN A 29 5.74 -12.14 2.49
CA ASN A 29 4.47 -12.05 1.77
C ASN A 29 3.54 -11.01 2.39
N LEU A 30 3.46 -10.95 3.72
CA LEU A 30 2.69 -9.92 4.43
C LEU A 30 3.21 -8.51 4.13
N ALA A 31 4.53 -8.33 4.11
CA ALA A 31 5.15 -7.05 3.75
C ALA A 31 4.87 -6.65 2.29
N VAL A 32 4.74 -7.61 1.37
CA VAL A 32 4.31 -7.35 0.00
C VAL A 32 2.87 -6.83 -0.01
N VAL A 33 1.95 -7.49 0.70
CA VAL A 33 0.54 -7.09 0.77
C VAL A 33 0.36 -5.68 1.34
N THR A 34 1.02 -5.37 2.46
CA THR A 34 0.86 -4.07 3.13
C THR A 34 1.33 -2.88 2.28
N ASN A 35 2.30 -3.10 1.39
CA ASN A 35 2.75 -2.08 0.44
C ASN A 35 1.90 -2.03 -0.84
N ILE A 36 1.37 -3.16 -1.29
CA ILE A 36 0.56 -3.22 -2.51
C ILE A 36 -0.79 -2.53 -2.34
N ILE A 37 -1.44 -2.66 -1.19
CA ILE A 37 -2.75 -2.04 -0.93
C ILE A 37 -2.73 -0.52 -1.21
N PRO A 38 -1.83 0.30 -0.61
CA PRO A 38 -1.78 1.73 -0.90
C PRO A 38 -1.36 2.04 -2.35
N TYR A 39 -0.61 1.16 -3.00
CA TYR A 39 -0.23 1.33 -4.41
C TYR A 39 -1.44 1.16 -5.34
N ILE A 40 -2.28 0.16 -5.10
CA ILE A 40 -3.52 -0.03 -5.86
C ILE A 40 -4.39 1.22 -5.73
N LEU A 41 -4.62 1.70 -4.50
CA LEU A 41 -5.44 2.89 -4.25
C LEU A 41 -4.93 4.13 -5.00
N SER A 42 -3.59 4.30 -5.03
CA SER A 42 -2.95 5.38 -5.76
C SER A 42 -3.19 5.29 -7.28
N MET A 43 -3.14 4.08 -7.84
CA MET A 43 -3.38 3.85 -9.27
C MET A 43 -4.84 4.08 -9.67
N VAL A 44 -5.81 3.73 -8.83
CA VAL A 44 -7.24 4.01 -9.14
C VAL A 44 -7.54 5.51 -9.04
N THR A 45 -6.90 6.20 -8.09
CA THR A 45 -7.07 7.65 -7.88
C THR A 45 -6.47 8.48 -9.01
N MET A 46 -5.49 7.95 -9.73
CA MET A 46 -4.77 8.63 -10.81
C MET A 46 -5.70 9.29 -11.84
N ILE A 47 -6.76 8.60 -12.28
CA ILE A 47 -7.70 9.13 -13.27
C ILE A 47 -8.46 10.35 -12.71
N ILE A 48 -8.86 10.29 -11.45
CA ILE A 48 -9.59 11.36 -10.77
C ILE A 48 -8.66 12.56 -10.60
N LEU A 49 -7.43 12.33 -10.12
CA LEU A 49 -6.45 13.39 -9.88
C LEU A 49 -6.06 14.13 -11.16
N GLN A 50 -5.86 13.41 -12.26
CA GLN A 50 -5.59 14.02 -13.56
C GLN A 50 -6.75 14.89 -14.06
N LYS A 51 -8.00 14.48 -13.81
CA LYS A 51 -9.18 15.29 -14.14
C LYS A 51 -9.26 16.56 -13.28
N VAL A 52 -9.04 16.45 -11.97
CA VAL A 52 -9.02 17.60 -11.05
C VAL A 52 -7.91 18.59 -11.42
N ALA A 53 -6.76 18.09 -11.86
CA ALA A 53 -5.62 18.90 -12.28
C ALA A 53 -5.73 19.46 -13.72
N ASN A 54 -6.84 19.25 -14.43
CA ASN A 54 -7.05 19.67 -15.83
C ASN A 54 -5.90 19.25 -16.77
N VAL A 55 -5.36 18.04 -16.59
CA VAL A 55 -4.29 17.51 -17.44
C VAL A 55 -4.83 17.25 -18.84
N ASP A 56 -4.08 17.67 -19.85
CA ASP A 56 -4.37 17.39 -21.26
C ASP A 56 -4.64 15.88 -21.48
N PRO A 57 -5.81 15.50 -22.05
CA PRO A 57 -6.18 14.11 -22.32
C PRO A 57 -5.11 13.31 -23.06
N GLN A 58 -4.35 13.96 -23.94
CA GLN A 58 -3.33 13.31 -24.75
C GLN A 58 -2.12 12.90 -23.91
N LYS A 59 -1.79 13.68 -22.86
CA LYS A 59 -0.74 13.37 -21.88
C LYS A 59 -1.23 12.42 -20.78
N ALA A 60 -2.48 12.58 -20.36
CA ALA A 60 -3.17 11.71 -19.39
C ALA A 60 -3.27 10.25 -19.87
N LYS A 61 -3.45 10.02 -21.18
CA LYS A 61 -3.61 8.68 -21.76
C LYS A 61 -2.47 7.73 -21.41
N MET A 62 -1.22 8.19 -21.49
CA MET A 62 -0.06 7.38 -21.13
C MET A 62 -0.05 7.04 -19.64
N GLY A 63 -0.33 8.02 -18.78
CA GLY A 63 -0.44 7.82 -17.33
C GLY A 63 -1.53 6.82 -16.96
N ASN A 64 -2.67 6.86 -17.64
CA ASN A 64 -3.78 5.93 -17.40
C ASN A 64 -3.47 4.49 -17.86
N ILE A 65 -2.75 4.33 -18.98
CA ILE A 65 -2.29 3.01 -19.44
C ILE A 65 -1.30 2.42 -18.42
N VAL A 66 -0.33 3.22 -17.98
CA VAL A 66 0.65 2.77 -16.97
C VAL A 66 -0.05 2.44 -15.65
N ALA A 67 -1.00 3.26 -15.20
CA ALA A 67 -1.78 3.00 -14.00
C ALA A 67 -2.57 1.69 -14.11
N PHE A 68 -3.15 1.40 -15.27
CA PHE A 68 -3.88 0.16 -15.53
C PHE A 68 -2.96 -1.07 -15.48
N ILE A 69 -1.82 -1.03 -16.17
CA ILE A 69 -0.83 -2.12 -16.17
C ILE A 69 -0.30 -2.34 -14.75
N SER A 70 -0.01 -1.26 -14.03
CA SER A 70 0.48 -1.32 -12.66
C SER A 70 -0.57 -1.92 -11.72
N ALA A 71 -1.83 -1.54 -11.86
CA ALA A 71 -2.92 -2.10 -11.07
C ALA A 71 -3.08 -3.60 -11.33
N ALA A 72 -3.03 -4.02 -12.60
CA ALA A 72 -3.09 -5.43 -12.97
C ALA A 72 -1.92 -6.24 -12.35
N TYR A 73 -0.70 -5.71 -12.42
CA TYR A 73 0.47 -6.33 -11.78
C TYR A 73 0.33 -6.39 -10.25
N SER A 74 -0.17 -5.33 -9.62
CA SER A 74 -0.42 -5.30 -8.18
C SER A 74 -1.45 -6.36 -7.75
N PHE A 75 -2.52 -6.57 -8.51
CA PHE A 75 -3.47 -7.66 -8.24
C PHE A 75 -2.84 -9.04 -8.41
N TYR A 76 -1.99 -9.23 -9.43
CA TYR A 76 -1.25 -10.48 -9.61
C TYR A 76 -0.31 -10.77 -8.44
N ALA A 77 0.47 -9.78 -8.01
CA ALA A 77 1.39 -9.93 -6.88
C ALA A 77 0.64 -10.16 -5.56
N LEU A 78 -0.52 -9.52 -5.37
CA LEU A 78 -1.41 -9.77 -4.23
C LEU A 78 -1.89 -11.22 -4.22
N TYR A 79 -2.40 -11.71 -5.35
CA TYR A 79 -2.83 -13.10 -5.49
C TYR A 79 -1.68 -14.10 -5.24
N SER A 80 -0.49 -13.82 -5.77
CA SER A 80 0.68 -14.68 -5.60
C SER A 80 1.25 -14.68 -4.17
N SER A 81 0.88 -13.73 -3.31
CA SER A 81 1.39 -13.63 -1.93
C SER A 81 0.79 -14.66 -0.96
N GLY A 82 -0.31 -15.30 -1.35
CA GLY A 82 -0.97 -16.34 -0.56
C GLY A 82 -2.08 -15.83 0.35
N GLU A 83 -3.05 -16.70 0.65
CA GLU A 83 -4.29 -16.35 1.35
C GLU A 83 -4.06 -15.77 2.76
N ASP A 84 -3.17 -16.39 3.53
CA ASP A 84 -2.84 -15.93 4.89
C ASP A 84 -2.29 -14.50 4.90
N ALA A 85 -1.37 -14.19 3.98
CA ALA A 85 -0.76 -12.87 3.89
C ALA A 85 -1.78 -11.80 3.49
N VAL A 86 -2.68 -12.13 2.56
CA VAL A 86 -3.77 -11.24 2.14
C VAL A 86 -4.74 -10.99 3.29
N MET A 87 -5.14 -12.03 4.02
CA MET A 87 -6.03 -11.91 5.18
C MET A 87 -5.44 -10.97 6.25
N TRP A 88 -4.21 -11.23 6.67
CA TRP A 88 -3.54 -10.41 7.69
C TRP A 88 -3.28 -8.98 7.20
N GLY A 89 -2.92 -8.80 5.93
CA GLY A 89 -2.73 -7.48 5.34
C GLY A 89 -4.02 -6.67 5.22
N ALA A 90 -5.15 -7.33 4.90
CA ALA A 90 -6.46 -6.71 4.88
C ALA A 90 -6.92 -6.31 6.29
N LEU A 91 -6.76 -7.18 7.29
CA LEU A 91 -7.05 -6.86 8.70
C LEU A 91 -6.26 -5.64 9.17
N ALA A 92 -4.96 -5.60 8.89
CA ALA A 92 -4.11 -4.46 9.24
C ALA A 92 -4.59 -3.17 8.56
N THR A 93 -5.03 -3.24 7.31
CA THR A 93 -5.57 -2.09 6.57
C THR A 93 -6.87 -1.59 7.16
N PHE A 94 -7.82 -2.48 7.45
CA PHE A 94 -9.10 -2.10 8.07
C PHE A 94 -8.92 -1.51 9.46
N LEU A 95 -8.00 -2.08 10.26
CA LEU A 95 -7.61 -1.49 11.54
C LEU A 95 -7.00 -0.09 11.34
N GLY A 96 -6.11 0.07 10.37
CA GLY A 96 -5.51 1.37 10.03
C GLY A 96 -6.55 2.43 9.66
N TRP A 97 -7.52 2.10 8.80
CA TRP A 97 -8.61 3.02 8.46
C TRP A 97 -9.54 3.32 9.63
N THR A 98 -9.80 2.32 10.48
CA THR A 98 -10.61 2.50 11.69
C THR A 98 -9.93 3.46 12.66
N LEU A 99 -8.63 3.26 12.92
CA LEU A 99 -7.83 4.17 13.74
C LEU A 99 -7.76 5.57 13.14
N TYR A 100 -7.58 5.67 11.81
CA TYR A 100 -7.64 6.95 11.13
C TYR A 100 -9.00 7.65 11.36
N GLY A 101 -10.13 6.94 11.24
CA GLY A 101 -11.46 7.48 11.49
C GLY A 101 -11.69 7.98 12.93
N PHE A 102 -11.02 7.40 13.93
CA PHE A 102 -11.06 7.92 15.30
C PHE A 102 -10.25 9.20 15.48
N VAL A 103 -9.17 9.37 14.72
CA VAL A 103 -8.26 10.51 14.84
C VAL A 103 -8.65 11.64 13.87
N SER A 104 -9.29 11.33 12.75
CA SER A 104 -9.63 12.27 11.68
C SER A 104 -10.48 13.46 12.12
N PRO A 105 -11.44 13.37 13.07
CA PRO A 105 -12.24 14.51 13.45
C PRO A 105 -11.39 15.68 13.97
N ARG A 106 -10.28 15.38 14.65
CA ARG A 106 -9.36 16.42 15.12
C ARG A 106 -8.74 17.22 13.98
N PHE A 107 -8.37 16.55 12.88
CA PHE A 107 -7.67 17.18 11.76
C PHE A 107 -8.63 17.80 10.74
N GLU A 108 -9.76 17.15 10.47
CA GLU A 108 -10.72 17.63 9.47
C GLU A 108 -11.59 18.78 9.99
N LEU A 109 -11.91 18.81 11.28
CA LEU A 109 -12.65 19.94 11.88
C LEU A 109 -11.77 21.19 12.02
N GLU A 110 -10.49 21.03 12.38
CA GLU A 110 -9.53 22.15 12.45
C GLU A 110 -9.27 22.77 11.07
N ASN A 111 -9.21 21.96 10.02
CA ASN A 111 -9.02 22.46 8.65
C ASN A 111 -10.27 23.20 8.12
N ASN A 112 -11.48 22.71 8.40
CA ASN A 112 -12.73 23.40 8.02
C ASN A 112 -12.95 24.72 8.76
N GLN A 113 -12.51 24.84 10.02
CA GLN A 113 -12.59 26.11 10.76
C GLN A 113 -11.67 27.19 10.17
N ASN A 114 -10.45 26.81 9.75
CA ASN A 114 -9.49 27.74 9.13
C ASN A 114 -9.89 28.19 7.71
N ILE A 115 -10.67 27.38 6.98
CA ILE A 115 -11.19 27.75 5.65
C ILE A 115 -12.39 28.71 5.79
N ASN A 116 -13.28 28.49 6.76
CA ASN A 116 -14.45 29.37 6.97
C ASN A 116 -14.11 30.69 7.68
N SER A 117 -12.88 30.87 8.18
CA SER A 117 -12.42 32.12 8.81
C SER A 117 -11.60 33.02 7.88
N LYS A 118 -11.50 32.69 6.60
CA LYS A 118 -10.88 33.52 5.54
C LYS A 118 -11.93 33.94 4.52
#